data_AF-A0A7C7JJ37-F1
#
_entry.id   AF-A0A7C7JJ37-F1
#
_cell.length_a   1.000
_cell.length_b   1.000
_cell.length_c   1.000
_cell.angle_alpha   90.00
_cell.angle_beta   90.00
_cell.angle_gamma   90.00
#
_symmetry.space_group_name_H-M   'P 1'
#
loop_
_entity.id
_entity.type
_entity.pdbx_description
1 polymer ?
#
loop_
_entity_poly.entity_id
_entity_poly.type
_entity_poly.pdbx_seq_one_letter_code
_entity_poly.pdbx_strand_id
1 'polypeptide(L)'
;MELKALSDVMLTNAVARFAGEKVFLKGETLKDLLKNALVYENLYRNKELFDEFYKKLLWWFDFYRENRENRQEVRRQLEAIALWLEKKVLCGGEPEIVEGEVINYEEEKNLLNLLKVSEFELQSGEIKKKKIKLVGKSKRFIGLRKVAVRNSTFAGDFEVDTQRVEEYESHAQKPELYEVFKENRLTEVVNHFSRKVLEADKEFFADRGYSDIVRRLEDIEAESGERLVRVNYHAGVLPFGAELFIYERIEKGKGRKEEHHLSEIFKAITELGFASELFKETREITVDRHPLGWLMFV
;
A
#
# COMPACT_ATOMS: atom_id res chain seq x y z
N MET A 1 -0.82 -4.73 21.16
CA MET A 1 -0.57 -5.62 20.00
C MET A 1 0.93 -5.78 19.78
N GLU A 2 1.39 -6.91 19.27
CA GLU A 2 2.78 -7.11 18.88
C GLU A 2 2.90 -7.42 17.36
N LEU A 3 3.99 -6.94 16.76
CA LEU A 3 4.41 -7.26 15.40
C LEU A 3 5.74 -8.01 15.44
N LYS A 4 5.83 -9.15 14.76
CA LYS A 4 7.08 -9.90 14.58
C LYS A 4 7.59 -9.75 13.15
N ALA A 5 8.85 -9.38 12.98
CA ALA A 5 9.50 -9.29 11.70
C ALA A 5 9.80 -10.70 11.11
N LEU A 6 9.18 -11.02 9.98
CA LEU A 6 9.41 -12.26 9.22
C LEU A 6 10.57 -12.12 8.21
N SER A 7 10.89 -10.89 7.84
CA SER A 7 12.11 -10.52 7.12
C SER A 7 12.75 -9.28 7.74
N ASP A 8 13.90 -8.85 7.24
CA ASP A 8 14.48 -7.58 7.68
C ASP A 8 13.55 -6.41 7.36
N VAL A 9 13.37 -5.49 8.30
CA VAL A 9 12.53 -4.28 8.14
C VAL A 9 13.45 -3.07 7.99
N MET A 10 13.33 -2.35 6.88
CA MET A 10 14.21 -1.21 6.59
C MET A 10 13.74 0.04 7.35
N LEU A 11 14.59 0.55 8.23
CA LEU A 11 14.28 1.66 9.14
C LEU A 11 14.56 3.01 8.47
N THR A 12 13.75 3.35 7.46
CA THR A 12 13.78 4.67 6.80
C THR A 12 12.98 5.70 7.59
N ASN A 13 13.16 6.99 7.31
CA ASN A 13 12.34 8.05 7.92
C ASN A 13 10.84 7.94 7.59
N ALA A 14 10.48 7.22 6.52
CA ALA A 14 9.08 6.97 6.17
C ALA A 14 8.44 5.90 7.07
N VAL A 15 9.25 4.96 7.57
CA VAL A 15 8.76 3.77 8.29
C VAL A 15 9.07 3.81 9.79
N ALA A 16 10.14 4.50 10.19
CA ALA A 16 10.64 4.46 11.55
C ALA A 16 11.00 5.84 12.10
N ARG A 17 10.95 5.96 13.43
CA ARG A 17 11.45 7.08 14.22
C ARG A 17 12.50 6.56 15.21
N PHE A 18 13.51 7.38 15.47
CA PHE A 18 14.55 7.12 16.45
C PHE A 18 14.41 8.11 17.61
N ALA A 19 14.38 7.63 18.85
CA ALA A 19 14.33 8.45 20.06
C ALA A 19 15.44 8.02 21.02
N GLY A 20 16.61 8.63 20.89
CA GLY A 20 17.83 8.13 21.52
C GLY A 20 18.17 6.74 20.99
N GLU A 21 18.26 5.75 21.89
CA GLU A 21 18.54 4.35 21.55
C GLU A 21 17.29 3.56 21.14
N LYS A 22 16.10 4.10 21.40
CA LYS A 22 14.83 3.45 21.07
C LYS A 22 14.49 3.63 19.60
N VAL A 23 13.91 2.58 19.02
CA VAL A 23 13.41 2.56 17.64
C VAL A 23 11.94 2.23 17.64
N PHE A 24 11.20 2.99 16.85
CA PHE A 24 9.77 2.85 16.72
C PHE A 24 9.40 2.69 15.24
N LEU A 25 8.55 1.73 14.91
CA LEU A 25 7.80 1.79 13.65
C LEU A 25 6.68 2.81 13.81
N LYS A 26 6.50 3.65 12.79
CA LYS A 26 5.51 4.72 12.82
C LYS A 26 4.10 4.15 12.74
N GLY A 27 3.20 4.67 13.58
CA GLY A 27 1.77 4.32 13.52
C GLY A 27 1.16 4.71 12.17
N GLU A 28 1.65 5.79 11.56
CA GLU A 28 1.26 6.24 10.22
C GLU A 28 1.54 5.17 9.15
N THR A 29 2.59 4.36 9.30
CA THR A 29 2.88 3.27 8.35
C THR A 29 1.78 2.22 8.36
N LEU A 30 1.23 1.89 9.54
CA LEU A 30 0.13 0.93 9.65
C LEU A 30 -1.21 1.53 9.22
N LYS A 31 -1.44 2.82 9.51
CA LYS A 31 -2.62 3.54 8.99
C LYS A 31 -2.62 3.58 7.46
N ASP A 32 -1.47 3.87 6.86
CA ASP A 32 -1.32 3.91 5.40
C ASP A 32 -1.43 2.52 4.78
N LEU A 33 -0.95 1.47 5.45
CA LEU A 33 -1.19 0.09 5.05
C LEU A 33 -2.68 -0.28 5.06
N LEU A 34 -3.39 0.01 6.15
CA LEU A 34 -4.83 -0.25 6.25
C LEU A 34 -5.60 0.55 5.19
N LYS A 35 -5.24 1.81 4.97
CA LYS A 35 -5.81 2.62 3.88
C LYS A 35 -5.70 1.90 2.53
N ASN A 36 -4.50 1.44 2.19
CA ASN A 36 -4.27 0.73 0.93
C ASN A 36 -5.06 -0.58 0.85
N ALA A 37 -5.17 -1.30 1.97
CA ALA A 37 -6.01 -2.49 2.05
C ALA A 37 -7.49 -2.16 1.83
N LEU A 38 -8.01 -1.09 2.43
CA LEU A 38 -9.40 -0.64 2.23
C LEU A 38 -9.66 -0.19 0.79
N VAL A 39 -8.75 0.56 0.17
CA VAL A 39 -8.86 0.97 -1.24
C VAL A 39 -8.90 -0.26 -2.15
N TYR A 40 -8.00 -1.22 -1.92
CA TYR A 40 -7.97 -2.47 -2.67
C TYR A 40 -9.27 -3.28 -2.50
N GLU A 41 -9.73 -3.49 -1.27
CA GLU A 41 -10.98 -4.20 -0.98
C GLU A 41 -12.19 -3.55 -1.65
N ASN A 42 -12.28 -2.22 -1.59
CA ASN A 42 -13.43 -1.50 -2.11
C ASN A 42 -13.46 -1.57 -3.64
N LEU A 43 -12.32 -1.37 -4.31
CA LEU A 43 -12.22 -1.54 -5.77
C LEU A 43 -12.55 -2.98 -6.21
N TYR A 44 -12.21 -3.98 -5.40
CA TYR A 44 -12.51 -5.38 -5.68
C TYR A 44 -14.00 -5.71 -5.57
N ARG A 45 -14.69 -5.15 -4.57
CA ARG A 45 -16.10 -5.45 -4.27
C ARG A 45 -17.08 -4.54 -5.02
N ASN A 46 -16.70 -3.29 -5.22
CA ASN A 46 -17.55 -2.25 -5.79
C ASN A 46 -17.17 -1.96 -7.24
N LYS A 47 -17.95 -2.56 -8.15
CA LYS A 47 -17.79 -2.35 -9.59
C LYS A 47 -18.05 -0.89 -9.99
N GLU A 48 -19.02 -0.23 -9.38
CA GLU A 48 -19.38 1.16 -9.73
C GLU A 48 -18.24 2.12 -9.38
N LEU A 49 -17.64 1.96 -8.18
CA LEU A 49 -16.46 2.69 -7.76
C LEU A 49 -15.30 2.50 -8.76
N PHE A 50 -15.07 1.26 -9.17
CA PHE A 50 -14.04 0.98 -10.16
C PHE A 50 -14.36 1.63 -11.52
N ASP A 51 -15.59 1.51 -12.02
CA ASP A 51 -15.99 2.07 -13.31
C ASP A 51 -15.83 3.61 -13.31
N GLU A 52 -16.10 4.28 -12.19
CA GLU A 52 -15.85 5.71 -12.00
C GLU A 52 -14.36 6.05 -11.96
N PHE A 53 -13.59 5.31 -11.15
CA PHE A 53 -12.14 5.48 -11.06
C PHE A 53 -11.48 5.30 -12.43
N TYR A 54 -11.90 4.29 -13.17
CA TYR A 54 -11.42 4.00 -14.52
C TYR A 54 -11.71 5.14 -15.50
N LYS A 55 -12.92 5.72 -15.49
CA LYS A 55 -13.25 6.91 -16.31
C LYS A 55 -12.34 8.10 -15.99
N LYS A 56 -12.01 8.32 -14.72
CA LYS A 56 -11.08 9.38 -14.31
C LYS A 56 -9.66 9.12 -14.81
N LEU A 57 -9.19 7.87 -14.76
CA LEU A 57 -7.90 7.48 -15.33
C LEU A 57 -7.83 7.67 -16.85
N LEU A 58 -8.92 7.35 -17.57
CA LEU A 58 -9.03 7.63 -19.01
C LEU A 58 -8.92 9.13 -19.30
N TRP A 59 -9.69 9.94 -18.58
CA TRP A 59 -9.62 11.40 -18.70
C TRP A 59 -8.21 11.92 -18.42
N TRP A 60 -7.55 11.44 -17.36
CA TRP A 60 -6.17 11.81 -17.06
C TRP A 60 -5.21 11.45 -18.17
N PHE A 61 -5.42 10.31 -18.84
CA PHE A 61 -4.56 9.86 -19.91
C PHE A 61 -4.73 10.70 -21.19
N ASP A 62 -5.96 11.09 -21.51
CA ASP A 62 -6.23 12.06 -22.57
C ASP A 62 -5.60 13.42 -22.23
N PHE A 63 -5.78 13.90 -21.00
CA PHE A 63 -5.13 15.12 -20.50
C PHE A 63 -3.61 15.05 -20.61
N TYR A 64 -3.00 13.94 -20.21
CA TYR A 64 -1.56 13.69 -20.33
C TYR A 64 -1.08 13.77 -21.78
N ARG A 65 -1.81 13.17 -22.72
CA ARG A 65 -1.45 13.18 -24.15
C ARG A 65 -1.38 14.60 -24.70
N GLU A 66 -2.29 15.48 -24.25
CA GLU A 66 -2.35 16.88 -24.66
C GLU A 66 -1.34 17.77 -23.91
N ASN A 67 -1.02 17.44 -22.66
CA ASN A 67 -0.27 18.33 -21.75
C ASN A 67 1.07 17.74 -21.28
N ARG A 68 1.63 16.77 -22.00
CA ARG A 68 2.84 16.01 -21.60
C ARG A 68 4.06 16.88 -21.23
N GLU A 69 4.14 18.09 -21.77
CA GLU A 69 5.23 19.04 -21.50
C GLU A 69 5.11 19.67 -20.10
N ASN A 70 3.89 19.80 -19.57
CA ASN A 70 3.64 20.29 -18.22
C ASN A 70 3.53 19.13 -17.22
N ARG A 71 4.68 18.49 -16.95
CA ARG A 71 4.76 17.33 -16.04
C ARG A 71 4.21 17.60 -14.64
N GLN A 72 4.32 18.83 -14.12
CA GLN A 72 3.78 19.18 -12.79
C GLN A 72 2.26 19.17 -12.80
N GLU A 73 1.64 19.76 -13.82
CA GLU A 73 0.18 19.75 -13.94
C GLU A 73 -0.37 18.34 -14.16
N VAL A 74 0.27 17.55 -15.03
CA VAL A 74 -0.09 16.13 -15.22
C VAL A 74 -0.02 15.35 -13.90
N ARG A 75 1.01 15.62 -13.09
CA ARG A 75 1.14 15.00 -11.76
C ARG A 75 0.02 15.44 -10.83
N ARG A 76 -0.26 16.74 -10.79
CA ARG A 76 -1.29 17.34 -9.93
C ARG A 76 -2.67 16.74 -10.21
N GLN A 77 -3.01 16.55 -11.48
CA GLN A 77 -4.27 15.89 -11.87
C GLN A 77 -4.32 14.42 -11.44
N LEU A 78 -3.21 13.68 -11.51
CA LEU A 78 -3.15 12.30 -11.01
C LEU A 78 -3.27 12.25 -9.48
N GLU A 79 -2.64 13.19 -8.77
CA GLU A 79 -2.74 13.34 -7.32
C GLU A 79 -4.18 13.67 -6.89
N ALA A 80 -4.90 14.49 -7.65
CA ALA A 80 -6.32 14.76 -7.41
C ALA A 80 -7.18 13.50 -7.57
N ILE A 81 -6.91 12.66 -8.57
CA ILE A 81 -7.60 11.37 -8.76
C ILE A 81 -7.28 10.41 -7.61
N ALA A 82 -6.02 10.34 -7.18
CA ALA A 82 -5.58 9.53 -6.05
C ALA A 82 -6.32 9.93 -4.76
N LEU A 83 -6.37 11.24 -4.48
CA LEU A 83 -7.06 11.79 -3.33
C LEU A 83 -8.57 11.58 -3.42
N TRP A 84 -9.17 11.76 -4.59
CA TRP A 84 -10.59 11.49 -4.81
C TRP A 84 -10.93 10.05 -4.45
N LEU A 85 -10.16 9.08 -4.94
CA LEU A 85 -10.38 7.66 -4.65
C LEU A 85 -10.23 7.39 -3.15
N GLU A 86 -9.21 7.96 -2.51
CA GLU A 86 -9.01 7.85 -1.06
C GLU A 86 -10.23 8.38 -0.30
N LYS A 87 -10.71 9.58 -0.62
CA LYS A 87 -11.87 10.19 0.06
C LYS A 87 -13.17 9.45 -0.23
N LYS A 88 -13.39 9.00 -1.46
CA LYS A 88 -14.56 8.19 -1.85
C LYS A 88 -14.63 6.91 -1.01
N VAL A 89 -13.49 6.24 -0.79
CA VAL A 89 -13.41 5.01 0.01
C VAL A 89 -13.50 5.27 1.51
N LEU A 90 -12.77 6.26 2.02
CA LEU A 90 -12.61 6.48 3.47
C LEU A 90 -13.69 7.36 4.08
N CYS A 91 -14.21 8.34 3.35
CA CYS A 91 -15.21 9.29 3.85
C CYS A 91 -16.62 9.01 3.29
N GLY A 92 -16.72 8.22 2.20
CA GLY A 92 -17.97 8.01 1.49
C GLY A 92 -18.42 9.25 0.71
N GLY A 93 -19.71 9.34 0.42
CA GLY A 93 -20.30 10.48 -0.30
C GLY A 93 -19.89 10.57 -1.77
N GLU A 94 -19.99 11.79 -2.33
CA GLU A 94 -19.69 12.10 -3.73
C GLU A 94 -18.62 13.20 -3.83
N PRO A 95 -17.35 12.91 -3.47
CA PRO A 95 -16.28 13.86 -3.67
C PRO A 95 -16.11 14.18 -5.16
N GLU A 96 -15.75 15.43 -5.45
CA GLU A 96 -15.57 15.92 -6.82
C GLU A 96 -14.17 16.47 -7.00
N ILE A 97 -13.67 16.43 -8.24
CA ILE A 97 -12.40 17.06 -8.61
C ILE A 97 -12.74 18.36 -9.35
N VAL A 98 -12.40 19.50 -8.76
CA VAL A 98 -12.58 20.82 -9.35
C VAL A 98 -11.22 21.49 -9.45
N GLU A 99 -10.83 21.84 -10.68
CA GLU A 99 -9.53 22.48 -10.97
C GLU A 99 -8.32 21.75 -10.38
N GLY A 100 -8.37 20.41 -10.22
CA GLY A 100 -7.29 19.60 -9.64
C GLY A 100 -7.25 19.58 -8.11
N GLU A 101 -8.31 20.05 -7.44
CA GLU A 101 -8.53 19.89 -6.01
C GLU A 101 -9.73 18.97 -5.76
N VAL A 102 -9.72 18.24 -4.65
CA VAL A 102 -10.84 17.37 -4.25
C VAL A 102 -11.70 18.12 -3.25
N ILE A 103 -13.00 18.20 -3.52
CA ILE A 103 -14.00 18.88 -2.68
C ILE A 103 -15.14 17.92 -2.34
N ASN A 104 -16.11 18.39 -1.54
CA ASN A 104 -17.33 17.65 -1.18
C ASN A 104 -17.08 16.33 -0.42
N TYR A 105 -16.14 16.34 0.54
CA TYR A 105 -15.95 15.26 1.50
C TYR A 105 -15.84 15.81 2.93
N GLU A 106 -16.19 14.99 3.91
CA GLU A 106 -16.12 15.34 5.33
C GLU A 106 -15.00 14.52 5.98
N GLU A 107 -13.93 15.19 6.43
CA GLU A 107 -12.77 14.52 7.05
C GLU A 107 -13.14 13.82 8.36
N GLU A 108 -14.16 14.30 9.07
CA GLU A 108 -14.69 13.67 10.28
C GLU A 108 -15.22 12.26 10.00
N LYS A 109 -15.74 12.03 8.78
CA LYS A 109 -16.22 10.73 8.30
C LYS A 109 -15.10 9.78 7.88
N ASN A 110 -13.84 10.20 7.93
CA ASN A 110 -12.71 9.33 7.54
C ASN A 110 -12.64 8.11 8.47
N LEU A 111 -12.84 6.91 7.93
CA LEU A 111 -12.79 5.65 8.68
C LEU A 111 -11.50 5.47 9.50
N LEU A 112 -10.37 6.03 9.07
CA LEU A 112 -9.10 5.94 9.81
C LEU A 112 -9.12 6.73 11.13
N ASN A 113 -10.09 7.61 11.33
CA ASN A 113 -10.33 8.29 12.61
C ASN A 113 -10.87 7.32 13.67
N LEU A 114 -11.43 6.18 13.28
CA LEU A 114 -11.94 5.14 14.18
C LEU A 114 -10.83 4.24 14.73
N LEU A 115 -9.56 4.58 14.50
CA LEU A 115 -8.41 3.79 14.91
C LEU A 115 -7.65 4.47 16.04
N LYS A 116 -7.37 3.68 17.07
CA LYS A 116 -6.32 3.97 18.04
C LYS A 116 -5.03 3.28 17.57
N VAL A 117 -4.10 4.08 17.05
CA VAL A 117 -2.78 3.61 16.60
C VAL A 117 -1.69 4.38 17.33
N SER A 118 -0.80 3.67 17.99
CA SER A 118 0.43 4.22 18.56
C SER A 118 1.65 3.84 17.73
N GLU A 119 2.79 4.42 18.04
CA GLU A 119 4.06 3.96 17.49
C GLU A 119 4.44 2.59 18.09
N PHE A 120 5.05 1.74 17.29
CA PHE A 120 5.42 0.38 17.68
C PHE A 120 6.89 0.33 18.11
N GLU A 121 7.14 0.28 19.42
CA GLU A 121 8.48 0.26 20.00
C GLU A 121 9.14 -1.11 19.82
N LEU A 122 10.38 -1.14 19.30
CA LEU A 122 11.21 -2.34 19.22
C LEU A 122 11.48 -2.90 20.62
N GLN A 123 10.89 -4.05 20.94
CA GLN A 123 11.05 -4.73 22.23
C GLN A 123 12.24 -5.69 22.21
N SER A 124 12.45 -6.39 21.11
CA SER A 124 13.52 -7.38 20.98
C SER A 124 14.10 -7.44 19.56
N GLY A 125 15.35 -7.88 19.46
CA GLY A 125 16.09 -8.05 18.21
C GLY A 125 17.11 -6.94 17.94
N GLU A 126 17.87 -7.12 16.87
CA GLU A 126 19.07 -6.32 16.60
C GLU A 126 18.86 -5.33 15.45
N ILE A 127 19.49 -4.16 15.55
CA ILE A 127 19.58 -3.20 14.44
C ILE A 127 20.93 -3.35 13.77
N LYS A 128 20.93 -3.67 12.47
CA LYS A 128 22.16 -3.81 11.67
C LYS A 128 22.18 -2.85 10.50
N LYS A 129 23.38 -2.52 10.02
CA LYS A 129 23.56 -1.89 8.70
C LYS A 129 23.74 -2.98 7.66
N LYS A 130 22.76 -3.16 6.76
CA LYS A 130 22.86 -4.09 5.64
C LYS A 130 22.93 -3.36 4.31
N LYS A 131 23.61 -3.97 3.34
CA LYS A 131 23.65 -3.47 1.96
C LYS A 131 22.34 -3.85 1.27
N ILE A 132 21.68 -2.85 0.66
CA ILE A 132 20.43 -3.03 -0.08
C ILE A 132 20.68 -2.89 -1.58
N LYS A 133 20.03 -3.75 -2.36
CA LYS A 133 20.11 -3.81 -3.81
C LYS A 133 18.71 -3.64 -4.40
N LEU A 134 18.62 -2.84 -5.45
CA LEU A 134 17.46 -2.78 -6.33
C LEU A 134 17.64 -3.85 -7.42
N VAL A 135 16.62 -4.67 -7.64
CA VAL A 135 16.57 -5.69 -8.70
C VAL A 135 15.34 -5.50 -9.59
N GLY A 136 15.32 -6.16 -10.73
CA GLY A 136 14.28 -6.03 -11.75
C GLY A 136 14.78 -5.31 -13.00
N LYS A 137 13.96 -4.38 -13.52
CA LYS A 137 14.26 -3.55 -14.70
C LYS A 137 15.51 -2.68 -14.51
N SER A 138 15.77 -2.27 -13.27
CA SER A 138 17.02 -1.61 -12.86
C SER A 138 17.75 -2.48 -11.84
N LYS A 139 19.08 -2.63 -12.02
CA LYS A 139 19.94 -3.38 -11.11
C LYS A 139 21.03 -2.47 -10.57
N ARG A 140 20.91 -2.00 -9.32
CA ARG A 140 21.91 -1.13 -8.69
C ARG A 140 21.96 -1.31 -7.18
N PHE A 141 23.08 -0.92 -6.58
CA PHE A 141 23.19 -0.82 -5.13
C PHE A 141 22.56 0.50 -4.65
N ILE A 142 21.68 0.40 -3.65
CA ILE A 142 21.03 1.57 -3.02
C ILE A 142 21.90 2.11 -1.87
N GLY A 143 22.75 1.24 -1.31
CA GLY A 143 23.73 1.57 -0.27
C GLY A 143 23.48 0.80 1.02
N LEU A 144 24.16 1.22 2.09
CA LEU A 144 23.91 0.70 3.43
C LEU A 144 22.64 1.34 4.02
N ARG A 145 21.80 0.52 4.64
CA ARG A 145 20.58 0.94 5.34
C ARG A 145 20.53 0.29 6.71
N LYS A 146 19.98 1.01 7.70
CA LYS A 146 19.65 0.43 9.01
C LYS A 146 18.42 -0.46 8.83
N VAL A 147 18.50 -1.68 9.36
CA VAL A 147 17.40 -2.65 9.34
C VAL A 147 17.22 -3.20 10.74
N ALA A 148 15.97 -3.40 11.16
CA ALA A 148 15.66 -4.35 12.22
C ALA A 148 15.68 -5.75 11.59
N VAL A 149 16.42 -6.68 12.18
CA VAL A 149 16.61 -8.01 11.58
C VAL A 149 15.37 -8.88 11.72
N ARG A 150 15.25 -9.92 10.89
CA ARG A 150 14.26 -10.99 11.09
C ARG A 150 14.21 -11.44 12.55
N ASN A 151 13.00 -11.74 13.04
CA ASN A 151 12.64 -12.07 14.42
C ASN A 151 12.67 -10.90 15.42
N SER A 152 12.95 -9.67 14.99
CA SER A 152 12.66 -8.49 15.81
C SER A 152 11.17 -8.39 16.15
N THR A 153 10.85 -8.00 17.38
CA THR A 153 9.46 -7.77 17.83
C THR A 153 9.23 -6.31 18.17
N PHE A 154 8.05 -5.80 17.84
CA PHE A 154 7.63 -4.43 18.12
C PHE A 154 6.28 -4.42 18.81
N ALA A 155 6.12 -3.62 19.86
CA ALA A 155 4.88 -3.51 20.62
C ALA A 155 4.26 -2.12 20.47
N GLY A 156 2.94 -2.08 20.26
CA GLY A 156 2.15 -0.86 20.11
C GLY A 156 0.66 -1.16 20.06
N ASP A 157 -0.13 -0.14 19.80
CA ASP A 157 -1.59 -0.21 19.67
C ASP A 157 -1.96 -0.10 18.19
N PHE A 158 -2.85 -0.98 17.75
CA PHE A 158 -3.50 -0.90 16.45
C PHE A 158 -4.87 -1.56 16.59
N GLU A 159 -5.81 -0.81 17.12
CA GLU A 159 -7.13 -1.33 17.47
C GLU A 159 -8.21 -0.32 17.08
N VAL A 160 -9.43 -0.83 16.92
CA VAL A 160 -10.61 0.01 16.72
C VAL A 160 -10.90 0.76 18.03
N ASP A 161 -11.08 2.07 17.92
CA ASP A 161 -11.57 2.90 19.01
C ASP A 161 -13.09 2.73 19.13
N THR A 162 -13.53 1.86 20.04
CA THR A 162 -14.94 1.48 20.18
C THR A 162 -15.83 2.67 20.54
N GLN A 163 -15.33 3.63 21.32
CA GLN A 163 -16.08 4.84 21.65
C GLN A 163 -16.35 5.66 20.39
N ARG A 164 -15.33 5.83 19.53
CA ARG A 164 -15.51 6.54 18.26
C ARG A 164 -16.43 5.80 17.31
N VAL A 165 -16.44 4.46 17.31
CA VAL A 165 -17.38 3.68 16.50
C VAL A 165 -18.83 3.93 16.91
N GLU A 166 -19.12 3.95 18.21
CA GLU A 166 -20.45 4.27 18.76
C GLU A 166 -20.89 5.70 18.37
N GLU A 167 -19.99 6.68 18.51
CA GLU A 167 -20.25 8.06 18.06
C GLU A 167 -20.51 8.11 16.54
N TYR A 168 -19.79 7.29 15.77
CA TYR A 168 -19.92 7.21 14.32
C TYR A 168 -21.24 6.58 13.87
N GLU A 169 -21.86 5.71 14.68
CA GLU A 169 -23.13 5.04 14.31
C GLU A 169 -24.25 6.04 14.00
N SER A 170 -24.21 7.23 14.60
CA SER A 170 -25.15 8.31 14.40
C SER A 170 -25.16 8.92 12.98
N HIS A 171 -24.13 8.66 12.17
CA HIS A 171 -24.06 9.15 10.79
C HIS A 171 -25.03 8.40 9.86
N ALA A 172 -25.86 9.15 9.13
CA ALA A 172 -26.89 8.59 8.25
C ALA A 172 -26.31 7.83 7.03
N GLN A 173 -25.16 8.28 6.51
CA GLN A 173 -24.44 7.62 5.41
C GLN A 173 -23.07 7.20 5.91
N LYS A 174 -22.76 5.92 5.73
CA LYS A 174 -21.49 5.31 6.15
C LYS A 174 -20.75 4.79 4.91
N PRO A 175 -19.42 4.89 4.86
CA PRO A 175 -18.65 4.27 3.80
C PRO A 175 -18.87 2.75 3.77
N GLU A 176 -18.78 2.14 2.59
CA GLU A 176 -19.10 0.73 2.37
C GLU A 176 -18.30 -0.24 3.27
N LEU A 177 -17.05 0.11 3.57
CA LEU A 177 -16.17 -0.70 4.41
C LEU A 177 -16.22 -0.33 5.90
N TYR A 178 -17.22 0.43 6.36
CA TYR A 178 -17.42 0.74 7.77
C TYR A 178 -17.54 -0.53 8.65
N GLU A 179 -18.18 -1.58 8.13
CA GLU A 179 -18.37 -2.84 8.86
C GLU A 179 -17.03 -3.49 9.26
N VAL A 180 -15.92 -3.21 8.55
CA VAL A 180 -14.58 -3.67 8.94
C VAL A 180 -14.21 -3.16 10.34
N PHE A 181 -14.62 -1.94 10.69
CA PHE A 181 -14.35 -1.32 11.98
C PHE A 181 -15.33 -1.82 13.04
N LYS A 182 -16.61 -1.91 12.68
CA LYS A 182 -17.66 -2.42 13.57
C LYS A 182 -17.42 -3.87 14.01
N GLU A 183 -16.99 -4.72 13.08
CA GLU A 183 -16.69 -6.14 13.32
C GLU A 183 -15.24 -6.39 13.78
N ASN A 184 -14.43 -5.33 13.93
CA ASN A 184 -13.01 -5.41 14.30
C ASN A 184 -12.17 -6.35 13.41
N ARG A 185 -12.36 -6.27 12.10
CA ARG A 185 -11.71 -7.11 11.07
C ARG A 185 -10.47 -6.46 10.45
N LEU A 186 -9.83 -5.54 11.16
CA LEU A 186 -8.67 -4.78 10.67
C LEU A 186 -7.53 -5.69 10.21
N THR A 187 -7.18 -6.68 11.03
CA THR A 187 -6.07 -7.62 10.75
C THR A 187 -6.36 -8.53 9.57
N GLU A 188 -7.61 -8.95 9.40
CA GLU A 188 -8.06 -9.76 8.26
C GLU A 188 -7.90 -8.99 6.94
N VAL A 189 -8.37 -7.75 6.89
CA VAL A 189 -8.27 -6.89 5.70
C VAL A 189 -6.81 -6.59 5.35
N VAL A 190 -5.98 -6.27 6.36
CA VAL A 190 -4.54 -6.06 6.17
C VAL A 190 -3.83 -7.33 5.70
N ASN A 191 -4.20 -8.48 6.25
CA ASN A 191 -3.65 -9.77 5.84
C ASN A 191 -4.02 -10.11 4.40
N HIS A 192 -5.29 -9.99 4.02
CA HIS A 192 -5.72 -10.28 2.66
C HIS A 192 -4.98 -9.40 1.64
N PHE A 193 -4.89 -8.10 1.91
CA PHE A 193 -4.12 -7.18 1.09
C PHE A 193 -2.62 -7.56 1.02
N SER A 194 -2.00 -7.85 2.17
CA SER A 194 -0.58 -8.22 2.21
C SER A 194 -0.29 -9.53 1.47
N ARG A 195 -1.22 -10.49 1.48
CA ARG A 195 -1.12 -11.72 0.69
C ARG A 195 -1.19 -11.46 -0.82
N LYS A 196 -2.02 -10.52 -1.25
CA LYS A 196 -2.09 -10.12 -2.66
C LYS A 196 -0.79 -9.45 -3.12
N VAL A 197 -0.17 -8.65 -2.26
CA VAL A 197 1.19 -8.13 -2.52
C VAL A 197 2.21 -9.26 -2.57
N LEU A 198 2.11 -10.26 -1.69
CA LEU A 198 3.01 -11.42 -1.65
C LEU A 198 2.91 -12.25 -2.94
N GLU A 199 1.70 -12.47 -3.45
CA GLU A 199 1.45 -13.13 -4.74
C GLU A 199 2.16 -12.39 -5.88
N ALA A 200 1.95 -11.07 -5.99
CA ALA A 200 2.60 -10.24 -7.02
C ALA A 200 4.14 -10.25 -6.89
N ASP A 201 4.68 -10.26 -5.66
CA ASP A 201 6.12 -10.35 -5.44
C ASP A 201 6.68 -11.73 -5.83
N LYS A 202 5.96 -12.82 -5.53
CA LYS A 202 6.36 -14.17 -5.95
C LYS A 202 6.41 -14.28 -7.47
N GLU A 203 5.38 -13.80 -8.18
CA GLU A 203 5.34 -13.75 -9.64
C GLU A 203 6.52 -12.95 -10.20
N PHE A 204 6.74 -11.73 -9.68
CA PHE A 204 7.85 -10.87 -10.08
C PHE A 204 9.22 -11.56 -9.97
N PHE A 205 9.48 -12.25 -8.85
CA PHE A 205 10.75 -12.93 -8.60
C PHE A 205 10.88 -14.24 -9.38
N ALA A 206 9.80 -14.99 -9.56
CA ALA A 206 9.76 -16.22 -10.35
C ALA A 206 10.15 -15.94 -11.81
N ASP A 207 9.51 -14.96 -12.44
CA ASP A 207 9.73 -14.59 -13.85
C ASP A 207 11.16 -14.12 -14.13
N ARG A 208 11.88 -13.69 -13.09
CA ARG A 208 13.24 -13.13 -13.19
C ARG A 208 14.32 -14.09 -12.67
N GLY A 209 13.97 -15.34 -12.37
CA GLY A 209 14.92 -16.38 -11.96
C GLY A 209 15.45 -16.22 -10.53
N TYR A 210 14.67 -15.60 -9.63
CA TYR A 210 15.00 -15.47 -8.21
C TYR A 210 14.33 -16.56 -7.36
N SER A 211 14.54 -17.84 -7.73
CA SER A 211 13.88 -18.99 -7.09
C SER A 211 14.18 -19.13 -5.59
N ASP A 212 15.36 -18.69 -5.15
CA ASP A 212 15.74 -18.62 -3.74
C ASP A 212 14.92 -17.58 -2.95
N ILE A 213 14.58 -16.45 -3.58
CA ILE A 213 13.71 -15.43 -2.98
C ILE A 213 12.27 -15.92 -2.94
N VAL A 214 11.78 -16.56 -4.00
CA VAL A 214 10.44 -17.15 -4.03
C VAL A 214 10.25 -18.13 -2.87
N ARG A 215 11.21 -19.04 -2.65
CA ARG A 215 11.17 -19.96 -1.50
C ARG A 215 11.09 -19.24 -0.16
N ARG A 216 11.82 -18.14 0.02
CA ARG A 216 11.75 -17.34 1.25
C ARG A 216 10.38 -16.67 1.42
N LEU A 217 9.74 -16.24 0.34
CA LEU A 217 8.37 -15.70 0.39
C LEU A 217 7.34 -16.79 0.71
N GLU A 218 7.56 -18.02 0.25
CA GLU A 218 6.74 -19.20 0.64
C GLU A 218 6.91 -19.53 2.13
N ASP A 219 8.15 -19.49 2.65
CA ASP A 219 8.41 -19.66 4.09
C ASP A 219 7.72 -18.57 4.92
N ILE A 220 7.75 -17.32 4.45
CA ILE A 220 7.05 -16.18 5.08
C ILE A 220 5.53 -16.41 5.10
N GLU A 221 4.95 -16.85 3.98
CA GLU A 221 3.51 -17.16 3.91
C GLU A 221 3.11 -18.26 4.89
N ALA A 222 3.91 -19.34 4.95
CA ALA A 222 3.67 -20.46 5.83
C ALA A 222 3.79 -20.07 7.30
N GLU A 223 4.77 -19.23 7.66
CA GLU A 223 4.97 -18.74 9.03
C GLU A 223 3.88 -17.74 9.46
N SER A 224 3.42 -16.88 8.55
CA SER A 224 2.45 -15.82 8.88
C SER A 224 1.03 -16.32 9.13
N GLY A 225 0.63 -17.42 8.45
CA GLY A 225 -0.77 -17.82 8.38
C GLY A 225 -1.65 -16.67 7.90
N GLU A 226 -2.69 -16.34 8.66
CA GLU A 226 -3.64 -15.26 8.34
C GLU A 226 -3.32 -13.92 9.01
N ARG A 227 -2.05 -13.67 9.35
CA ARG A 227 -1.63 -12.48 10.12
C ARG A 227 -0.56 -11.65 9.42
N LEU A 228 -0.43 -11.78 8.10
CA LEU A 228 0.66 -11.17 7.32
C LEU A 228 0.52 -9.65 7.20
N VAL A 229 1.66 -8.95 7.26
CA VAL A 229 1.77 -7.49 7.17
C VAL A 229 2.94 -7.14 6.25
N ARG A 230 2.71 -6.27 5.27
CA ARG A 230 3.75 -5.72 4.40
C ARG A 230 3.98 -4.23 4.66
N VAL A 231 5.20 -3.85 5.00
CA VAL A 231 5.70 -2.45 5.09
C VAL A 231 6.93 -2.31 4.18
N ASN A 232 7.53 -1.13 4.01
CA ASN A 232 8.69 -0.94 3.09
C ASN A 232 8.40 -1.26 1.61
N TYR A 233 7.22 -0.91 1.12
CA TYR A 233 6.95 -0.78 -0.31
C TYR A 233 7.07 0.69 -0.73
N HIS A 234 7.43 0.92 -1.99
CA HIS A 234 7.44 2.27 -2.57
C HIS A 234 6.12 2.56 -3.27
N ALA A 235 5.29 3.40 -2.66
CA ALA A 235 4.06 3.91 -3.28
C ALA A 235 4.37 4.83 -4.47
N GLY A 236 3.44 4.84 -5.43
CA GLY A 236 3.41 5.80 -6.52
C GLY A 236 2.63 7.06 -6.12
N VAL A 237 2.12 7.77 -7.13
CA VAL A 237 1.14 8.84 -6.94
C VAL A 237 -0.23 8.27 -6.56
N LEU A 238 -0.62 7.16 -7.21
CA LEU A 238 -1.84 6.44 -6.85
C LEU A 238 -1.63 5.63 -5.56
N PRO A 239 -2.69 5.38 -4.77
CA PRO A 239 -2.60 4.46 -3.64
C PRO A 239 -2.09 3.09 -4.11
N PHE A 240 -1.15 2.50 -3.38
CA PHE A 240 -0.59 1.18 -3.68
C PHE A 240 -1.69 0.10 -3.80
N GLY A 241 -2.77 0.23 -3.01
CA GLY A 241 -3.95 -0.64 -3.14
C GLY A 241 -4.65 -0.58 -4.49
N ALA A 242 -4.75 0.62 -5.07
CA ALA A 242 -5.30 0.81 -6.40
C ALA A 242 -4.36 0.25 -7.47
N GLU A 243 -3.05 0.49 -7.34
CA GLU A 243 -2.07 -0.07 -8.27
C GLU A 243 -2.06 -1.60 -8.25
N LEU A 244 -2.13 -2.24 -7.08
CA LEU A 244 -2.20 -3.70 -6.95
C LEU A 244 -3.45 -4.25 -7.66
N PHE A 245 -4.61 -3.63 -7.43
CA PHE A 245 -5.85 -4.03 -8.08
C PHE A 245 -5.77 -3.94 -9.62
N ILE A 246 -5.20 -2.85 -10.14
CA ILE A 246 -5.02 -2.69 -11.59
C ILE A 246 -3.99 -3.69 -12.13
N TYR A 247 -2.90 -3.94 -11.39
CA TYR A 247 -1.88 -4.92 -11.77
C TYR A 247 -2.49 -6.31 -11.96
N GLU A 248 -3.28 -6.77 -11.01
CA GLU A 248 -3.97 -8.07 -11.11
C GLU A 248 -4.92 -8.12 -12.31
N ARG A 249 -5.66 -7.03 -12.60
CA ARG A 249 -6.56 -6.98 -13.76
C ARG A 249 -5.80 -7.07 -15.08
N ILE A 250 -4.65 -6.39 -15.21
CA ILE A 250 -3.84 -6.43 -16.44
C ILE A 250 -3.19 -7.80 -16.63
N GLU A 251 -2.68 -8.43 -15.57
CA GLU A 251 -1.98 -9.72 -15.66
C GLU A 251 -2.95 -10.90 -15.84
N LYS A 252 -4.08 -10.89 -15.12
CA LYS A 252 -5.06 -12.00 -15.11
C LYS A 252 -6.13 -11.84 -16.20
N GLY A 253 -6.40 -10.62 -16.65
CA GLY A 253 -7.34 -10.30 -17.71
C GLY A 253 -6.65 -10.29 -19.08
N LYS A 254 -7.02 -11.22 -19.97
CA LYS A 254 -6.55 -11.21 -21.36
C LYS A 254 -7.71 -10.94 -22.32
N GLY A 255 -7.62 -9.82 -23.04
CA GLY A 255 -8.37 -9.58 -24.28
C GLY A 255 -9.54 -8.59 -24.16
N ARG A 256 -9.70 -7.88 -23.05
CA ARG A 256 -10.72 -6.82 -22.93
C ARG A 256 -10.14 -5.44 -23.24
N LYS A 257 -10.98 -4.57 -23.83
CA LYS A 257 -10.61 -3.17 -24.15
C LYS A 257 -10.15 -2.38 -22.91
N GLU A 258 -10.79 -2.65 -21.77
CA GLU A 258 -10.44 -2.03 -20.49
C GLU A 258 -8.99 -2.31 -20.07
N GLU A 259 -8.57 -3.57 -20.14
CA GLU A 259 -7.22 -4.03 -19.78
C GLU A 259 -6.16 -3.37 -20.67
N HIS A 260 -6.46 -3.24 -21.97
CA HIS A 260 -5.58 -2.55 -22.91
C HIS A 260 -5.41 -1.07 -22.54
N HIS A 261 -6.51 -0.36 -22.27
CA HIS A 261 -6.42 1.04 -21.84
C HIS A 261 -5.65 1.18 -20.53
N LEU A 262 -5.92 0.33 -19.54
CA LEU A 262 -5.21 0.34 -18.26
C LEU A 262 -3.71 0.10 -18.46
N SER A 263 -3.33 -0.82 -19.35
CA SER A 263 -1.93 -1.06 -19.72
C SER A 263 -1.27 0.19 -20.32
N GLU A 264 -1.94 0.90 -21.24
CA GLU A 264 -1.42 2.14 -21.81
C GLU A 264 -1.29 3.26 -20.76
N ILE A 265 -2.30 3.42 -19.90
CA ILE A 265 -2.31 4.40 -18.81
C ILE A 265 -1.12 4.14 -17.88
N PHE A 266 -0.96 2.91 -17.39
CA PHE A 266 0.08 2.57 -16.43
C PHE A 266 1.49 2.56 -17.05
N LYS A 267 1.61 2.34 -18.35
CA LYS A 267 2.84 2.61 -19.08
C LYS A 267 3.23 4.08 -19.00
N ALA A 268 2.30 5.01 -19.25
CA ALA A 268 2.57 6.45 -19.14
C ALA A 268 2.90 6.88 -17.70
N ILE A 269 2.12 6.42 -16.70
CA ILE A 269 2.40 6.66 -15.28
C ILE A 269 3.82 6.18 -14.91
N THR A 270 4.24 5.02 -15.44
CA THR A 270 5.57 4.46 -15.20
C THR A 270 6.68 5.28 -15.87
N GLU A 271 6.50 5.68 -17.13
CA GLU A 271 7.45 6.52 -17.89
C GLU A 271 7.68 7.88 -17.23
N LEU A 272 6.64 8.47 -16.63
CA LEU A 272 6.73 9.71 -15.86
C LEU A 272 7.38 9.53 -14.48
N GLY A 273 7.62 8.29 -14.04
CA GLY A 273 8.17 7.94 -12.73
C GLY A 273 7.15 8.01 -11.59
N PHE A 274 5.85 8.08 -11.91
CA PHE A 274 4.75 8.24 -10.95
C PHE A 274 4.22 6.92 -10.40
N ALA A 275 4.58 5.79 -11.00
CA ALA A 275 4.10 4.47 -10.55
C ALA A 275 4.80 3.99 -9.26
N SER A 276 4.17 3.06 -8.56
CA SER A 276 4.77 2.33 -7.45
C SER A 276 5.82 1.32 -7.89
N GLU A 277 6.41 0.60 -6.93
CA GLU A 277 7.32 -0.51 -7.21
C GLU A 277 6.70 -1.62 -8.08
N LEU A 278 5.38 -1.84 -8.02
CA LEU A 278 4.67 -2.86 -8.81
C LEU A 278 4.94 -2.68 -10.31
N PHE A 279 4.57 -1.52 -10.87
CA PHE A 279 4.73 -1.24 -12.30
C PHE A 279 6.11 -0.71 -12.70
N LYS A 280 6.90 -0.20 -11.75
CA LYS A 280 8.32 0.10 -12.02
C LYS A 280 9.13 -1.17 -12.31
N GLU A 281 8.57 -2.34 -12.02
CA GLU A 281 9.24 -3.64 -12.13
C GLU A 281 10.58 -3.64 -11.39
N THR A 282 10.59 -3.07 -10.19
CA THR A 282 11.75 -3.09 -9.33
C THR A 282 11.37 -3.53 -7.93
N ARG A 283 12.28 -4.26 -7.26
CA ARG A 283 12.16 -4.60 -5.84
C ARG A 283 13.45 -4.34 -5.11
N GLU A 284 13.33 -3.96 -3.85
CA GLU A 284 14.47 -3.86 -2.95
C GLU A 284 14.66 -5.18 -2.20
N ILE A 285 15.90 -5.67 -2.21
CA ILE A 285 16.30 -6.87 -1.50
C ILE A 285 17.62 -6.62 -0.79
N THR A 286 17.94 -7.43 0.20
CA THR A 286 19.29 -7.46 0.77
C THR A 286 20.29 -8.09 -0.23
N VAL A 287 21.58 -7.82 -0.09
CA VAL A 287 22.62 -8.41 -0.96
C VAL A 287 22.67 -9.94 -0.85
N ASP A 288 22.34 -10.49 0.31
CA ASP A 288 22.15 -11.92 0.58
C ASP A 288 20.78 -12.45 0.09
N ARG A 289 20.11 -11.72 -0.82
CA ARG A 289 18.88 -12.13 -1.51
C ARG A 289 17.74 -12.49 -0.55
N HIS A 290 17.50 -11.64 0.45
CA HIS A 290 16.28 -11.71 1.25
C HIS A 290 15.33 -10.57 0.86
N PRO A 291 14.01 -10.84 0.82
CA PRO A 291 13.01 -9.79 0.71
C PRO A 291 13.00 -8.95 1.99
N LEU A 292 12.41 -7.76 1.91
CA LEU A 292 12.36 -6.80 3.01
C LEU A 292 10.91 -6.56 3.45
N GLY A 293 10.73 -6.08 4.68
CA GLY A 293 9.50 -5.47 5.16
C GLY A 293 8.29 -6.40 5.35
N TRP A 294 8.50 -7.69 5.59
CA TRP A 294 7.44 -8.63 5.96
C TRP A 294 7.38 -8.79 7.48
N LEU A 295 6.19 -8.61 8.04
CA LEU A 295 5.88 -8.82 9.45
C LEU A 295 4.64 -9.68 9.61
N MET A 296 4.34 -10.09 10.84
CA MET A 296 3.04 -10.64 11.22
C MET A 296 2.53 -10.03 12.51
N PHE A 297 1.21 -9.95 12.66
CA PHE A 297 0.58 -9.74 13.97
C PHE A 297 0.79 -10.99 14.85
N VAL A 298 1.12 -10.77 16.12
CA VAL A 298 1.29 -11.83 17.13
C VAL A 298 0.10 -11.87 18.07
#